data_AF-A0A935GYR6-F1
#
_entry.id   AF-A0A935GYR6-F1
#
_cell.length_a   1.000
_cell.length_b   1.000
_cell.length_c   1.000
_cell.angle_alpha   90.00
_cell.angle_beta   90.00
_cell.angle_gamma   90.00
#
_symmetry.space_group_name_H-M   'P 1'
#
loop_
_entity.id
_entity.type
_entity.pdbx_description
1 polymer ?
#
loop_
_entity_poly.entity_id
_entity_poly.type
_entity_poly.pdbx_seq_one_letter_code
_entity_poly.pdbx_strand_id
1 'polypeptide(L)'
;MRLHPLPPLESAWQTLRSSLEWAQEFGLVFVFCSDARAKQALFQRANDLMQAQVRPFQRPEIRQATDLPKKLLPLAINPASVHAATGMPLWLDLDGHPGSADWDQARREFLHRLNERRATLAREHTHTVVLALPLDWTKQAAEAAPDLWTIRQPSVYLDTQSHAQALQPFARTPDARPVAQERTPEHTAASTHLPAAVLRWQASKESGQAELSLWDATQASEAALASGHSELAWQIAQETVEHARTVIDKSGKTPKHLRDLAASMNNLGDVAQRLGRLEEAQQAFASAVQLANDLVESYGETAMALDTLAYGKMHLGFTLEQQGLAAEAQPHRTQARHLFQRLALAMPHDRRYETALRQLEAPPGTLVRDGSAS
;
A
#
# COMPACT_ATOMS: atom_id res chain seq x y z
N MET A 1 -2.93 22.62 -21.30
CA MET A 1 -2.51 21.75 -22.43
C MET A 1 -2.75 20.30 -22.02
N ARG A 2 -3.03 19.40 -22.96
CA ARG A 2 -3.44 17.97 -22.81
C ARG A 2 -3.12 17.27 -21.47
N LEU A 3 -4.17 16.67 -20.89
CA LEU A 3 -4.08 15.69 -19.80
C LEU A 3 -3.27 14.45 -20.25
N HIS A 4 -2.28 14.05 -19.45
CA HIS A 4 -1.65 12.72 -19.52
C HIS A 4 -1.54 12.18 -18.08
N PRO A 5 -2.09 10.99 -17.74
CA PRO A 5 -2.20 10.51 -16.37
C PRO A 5 -1.04 9.58 -15.93
N LEU A 6 -0.97 9.30 -14.62
CA LEU A 6 -0.09 8.29 -13.97
C LEU A 6 -0.91 7.15 -13.28
N PRO A 7 -1.51 6.16 -14.00
CA PRO A 7 -2.34 5.11 -13.38
C PRO A 7 -1.75 3.70 -13.12
N PRO A 8 -1.20 2.91 -14.07
CA PRO A 8 -1.53 1.48 -14.09
C PRO A 8 -0.82 0.66 -13.02
N LEU A 9 0.49 0.86 -12.87
CA LEU A 9 1.30 0.09 -11.92
C LEU A 9 0.94 0.43 -10.46
N GLU A 10 0.58 1.68 -10.17
CA GLU A 10 0.24 2.10 -8.81
C GLU A 10 -1.16 1.63 -8.42
N SER A 11 -2.15 1.73 -9.32
CA SER A 11 -3.48 1.14 -9.12
C SER A 11 -3.42 -0.38 -8.95
N ALA A 12 -2.61 -1.05 -9.77
CA ALA A 12 -2.36 -2.48 -9.65
C ALA A 12 -1.68 -2.84 -8.32
N TRP A 13 -0.70 -2.04 -7.89
CA TRP A 13 -0.03 -2.21 -6.60
C TRP A 13 -0.96 -2.02 -5.42
N GLN A 14 -1.79 -0.96 -5.40
CA GLN A 14 -2.75 -0.73 -4.32
C GLN A 14 -3.73 -1.90 -4.17
N THR A 15 -4.30 -2.36 -5.28
CA THR A 15 -5.22 -3.52 -5.30
C THR A 15 -4.54 -4.80 -4.80
N LEU A 16 -3.30 -5.06 -5.25
CA LEU A 16 -2.53 -6.22 -4.82
C LEU A 16 -2.15 -6.12 -3.34
N ARG A 17 -1.59 -4.98 -2.91
CA ARG A 17 -1.16 -4.73 -1.53
C ARG A 17 -2.31 -4.96 -0.56
N SER A 18 -3.49 -4.39 -0.82
CA SER A 18 -4.68 -4.68 -0.02
C SER A 18 -4.98 -6.18 0.02
N SER A 19 -4.98 -6.86 -1.13
CA SER A 19 -5.23 -8.31 -1.18
C SER A 19 -4.18 -9.15 -0.42
N LEU A 20 -2.97 -8.62 -0.19
CA LEU A 20 -1.90 -9.27 0.61
C LEU A 20 -1.98 -8.92 2.10
N GLU A 21 -2.34 -7.68 2.45
CA GLU A 21 -2.48 -7.20 3.83
C GLU A 21 -3.72 -7.78 4.52
N TRP A 22 -4.83 -7.95 3.78
CA TRP A 22 -6.11 -8.42 4.31
C TRP A 22 -6.34 -9.95 4.19
N ALA A 23 -5.37 -10.71 3.66
CA ALA A 23 -5.45 -12.17 3.56
C ALA A 23 -5.23 -12.85 4.93
N GLN A 24 -6.32 -13.14 5.64
CA GLN A 24 -6.33 -13.77 6.97
C GLN A 24 -6.00 -15.28 6.95
N GLU A 25 -6.43 -15.99 5.90
CA GLU A 25 -6.23 -17.43 5.73
C GLU A 25 -5.73 -17.72 4.30
N PHE A 26 -6.65 -18.00 3.37
CA PHE A 26 -6.35 -18.21 1.96
C PHE A 26 -6.62 -16.93 1.14
N GLY A 27 -5.70 -16.60 0.23
CA GLY A 27 -5.89 -15.53 -0.75
C GLY A 27 -5.64 -16.04 -2.16
N LEU A 28 -6.61 -15.91 -3.06
CA LEU A 28 -6.40 -16.15 -4.49
C LEU A 28 -6.46 -14.81 -5.23
N VAL A 29 -5.33 -14.36 -5.78
CA VAL A 29 -5.25 -13.10 -6.53
C VAL A 29 -4.95 -13.39 -7.99
N PHE A 30 -5.78 -12.86 -8.89
CA PHE A 30 -5.49 -12.86 -10.32
C PHE A 30 -4.84 -11.54 -10.70
N VAL A 31 -3.70 -11.59 -11.39
CA VAL A 31 -2.95 -10.43 -11.88
C VAL A 31 -2.89 -10.52 -13.39
N PHE A 32 -3.56 -9.59 -14.09
CA PHE A 32 -3.65 -9.57 -15.55
C PHE A 32 -2.70 -8.50 -16.10
N CYS A 33 -1.67 -8.91 -16.86
CA CYS A 33 -0.58 -8.03 -17.29
C CYS A 33 -0.45 -7.91 -18.82
N SER A 34 -0.16 -6.69 -19.28
CA SER A 34 0.16 -6.38 -20.68
C SER A 34 1.66 -6.16 -20.95
N ASP A 35 2.48 -6.05 -19.90
CA ASP A 35 3.92 -5.85 -19.99
C ASP A 35 4.67 -6.63 -18.90
N ALA A 36 5.70 -7.37 -19.32
CA ALA A 36 6.55 -8.16 -18.45
C ALA A 36 7.42 -7.28 -17.52
N ARG A 37 7.81 -6.07 -17.93
CA ARG A 37 8.61 -5.16 -17.08
C ARG A 37 7.77 -4.61 -15.94
N ALA A 38 6.56 -4.11 -16.25
CA ALA A 38 5.60 -3.66 -15.24
C ALA A 38 5.20 -4.81 -14.29
N LYS A 39 4.98 -6.03 -14.80
CA LYS A 39 4.75 -7.21 -13.96
C LYS A 39 5.92 -7.47 -13.01
N GLN A 40 7.17 -7.41 -13.50
CA GLN A 40 8.36 -7.61 -12.67
C GLN A 40 8.47 -6.55 -11.57
N ALA A 41 8.14 -5.29 -11.85
CA ALA A 41 8.11 -4.22 -10.86
C ALA A 41 7.00 -4.43 -9.80
N LEU A 42 5.83 -4.90 -10.22
CA LEU A 42 4.73 -5.26 -9.32
C LEU A 42 5.09 -6.45 -8.41
N PHE A 43 5.69 -7.50 -8.99
CA PHE A 43 6.23 -8.64 -8.24
C PHE A 43 7.26 -8.20 -7.21
N GLN A 44 8.21 -7.33 -7.58
CA GLN A 44 9.26 -6.91 -6.65
C GLN A 44 8.66 -6.22 -5.42
N ARG A 45 7.76 -5.24 -5.60
CA ARG A 45 7.06 -4.60 -4.47
C ARG A 45 6.29 -5.59 -3.60
N ALA A 46 5.61 -6.55 -4.23
CA ALA A 46 4.86 -7.60 -3.53
C ALA A 46 5.78 -8.53 -2.74
N ASN A 47 6.93 -8.90 -3.31
CA ASN A 47 7.92 -9.73 -2.64
C ASN A 47 8.64 -8.99 -1.53
N ASP A 48 9.00 -7.72 -1.71
CA ASP A 48 9.64 -6.90 -0.66
C ASP A 48 8.71 -6.80 0.57
N LEU A 49 7.41 -6.56 0.36
CA LEU A 49 6.39 -6.55 1.41
C LEU A 49 6.29 -7.90 2.14
N MET A 50 6.24 -9.01 1.39
CA MET A 50 6.13 -10.35 1.98
C MET A 50 7.43 -10.83 2.65
N GLN A 51 8.59 -10.39 2.14
CA GLN A 51 9.91 -10.64 2.71
C GLN A 51 10.12 -9.89 4.02
N ALA A 52 9.61 -8.65 4.14
CA ALA A 52 9.56 -7.92 5.41
C ALA A 52 8.70 -8.64 6.48
N GLN A 53 7.77 -9.51 6.06
CA GLN A 53 7.00 -10.39 6.94
C GLN A 53 7.62 -11.79 7.12
N VAL A 54 8.87 -12.00 6.70
CA VAL A 54 9.61 -13.28 6.72
C VAL A 54 8.88 -14.40 5.95
N ARG A 55 8.07 -14.04 4.95
CA ARG A 55 7.29 -14.96 4.11
C ARG A 55 7.45 -14.64 2.61
N PRO A 56 8.68 -14.56 2.06
CA PRO A 56 8.91 -14.16 0.66
C PRO A 56 8.17 -15.07 -0.33
N PHE A 57 7.81 -14.53 -1.50
CA PHE A 57 7.11 -15.29 -2.53
C PHE A 57 7.98 -16.40 -3.10
N GLN A 58 7.46 -17.63 -3.09
CA GLN A 58 7.97 -18.68 -3.94
C GLN A 58 7.49 -18.43 -5.37
N ARG A 59 8.45 -18.27 -6.30
CA ARG A 59 8.19 -18.04 -7.73
C ARG A 59 8.95 -19.06 -8.57
N PRO A 60 8.37 -20.25 -8.83
CA PRO A 60 9.06 -21.32 -9.54
C PRO A 60 9.26 -20.98 -11.03
N GLU A 61 10.46 -21.24 -11.55
CA GLU A 61 10.73 -21.13 -12.99
C GLU A 61 9.99 -22.20 -13.80
N ILE A 62 9.47 -21.79 -14.96
CA ILE A 62 8.91 -22.67 -15.97
C ILE A 62 9.64 -22.49 -17.30
N ARG A 63 9.83 -23.58 -18.04
CA ARG A 63 10.61 -23.60 -19.30
C ARG A 63 9.85 -24.21 -20.47
N GLN A 64 8.76 -24.93 -20.19
CA GLN A 64 7.93 -25.59 -21.19
C GLN A 64 6.44 -25.43 -20.82
N ALA A 65 5.54 -25.38 -21.80
CA ALA A 65 4.10 -25.27 -21.55
C ALA A 65 3.58 -26.38 -20.61
N THR A 66 4.11 -27.60 -20.73
CA THR A 66 3.72 -28.71 -19.84
C THR A 66 4.13 -28.54 -18.38
N ASP A 67 4.99 -27.57 -18.05
CA ASP A 67 5.37 -27.27 -16.66
C ASP A 67 4.21 -26.67 -15.86
N LEU A 68 3.25 -26.01 -16.50
CA LEU A 68 2.05 -25.48 -15.82
C LEU A 68 1.28 -26.62 -15.11
N PRO A 69 0.70 -27.61 -15.82
CA PRO A 69 -0.04 -28.69 -15.18
C PRO A 69 0.85 -29.71 -14.44
N LYS A 70 2.15 -29.83 -14.75
CA LYS A 70 3.04 -30.83 -14.12
C LYS A 70 3.83 -30.34 -12.91
N LYS A 71 4.20 -29.06 -12.85
CA LYS A 71 5.05 -28.48 -11.79
C LYS A 71 4.32 -27.42 -10.97
N LEU A 72 3.66 -26.46 -11.63
CA LEU A 72 2.97 -25.39 -10.90
C LEU A 72 1.68 -25.87 -10.24
N LEU A 73 0.90 -26.73 -10.91
CA LEU A 73 -0.39 -27.18 -10.41
C LEU A 73 -0.31 -27.98 -9.08
N PRO A 74 0.65 -28.91 -8.86
CA PRO A 74 0.84 -29.53 -7.54
C PRO A 74 1.16 -28.53 -6.44
N LEU A 75 2.06 -27.57 -6.71
CA LEU A 75 2.41 -26.50 -5.77
C LEU A 75 1.20 -25.60 -5.45
N ALA A 76 0.36 -25.33 -6.45
CA ALA A 76 -0.84 -24.52 -6.34
C ALA A 76 -2.00 -25.21 -5.58
N ILE A 77 -1.97 -26.53 -5.39
CA ILE A 77 -3.05 -27.29 -4.71
C ILE A 77 -2.64 -27.79 -3.33
N ASN A 78 -1.39 -28.27 -3.17
CA ASN A 78 -0.89 -28.80 -1.90
C ASN A 78 0.65 -28.65 -1.82
N PRO A 79 1.18 -27.48 -1.39
CA PRO A 79 2.61 -27.22 -1.32
C PRO A 79 3.33 -28.09 -0.28
N ALA A 80 2.62 -28.53 0.77
CA ALA A 80 3.17 -29.42 1.79
C ALA A 80 3.61 -30.79 1.22
N SER A 81 2.95 -31.27 0.16
CA SER A 81 3.30 -32.52 -0.51
C SER A 81 4.58 -32.48 -1.36
N VAL A 82 5.14 -31.30 -1.63
CA VAL A 82 6.18 -31.10 -2.68
C VAL A 82 7.58 -30.76 -2.09
N HIS A 83 7.79 -30.88 -0.78
CA HIS A 83 8.99 -30.37 -0.08
C HIS A 83 9.27 -28.87 -0.33
N ALA A 84 8.28 -28.10 -0.78
CA ALA A 84 8.35 -26.65 -0.78
C ALA A 84 8.41 -26.14 0.66
N ALA A 85 9.05 -24.99 0.91
CA ALA A 85 9.06 -24.42 2.26
C ALA A 85 7.62 -24.11 2.68
N THR A 86 7.11 -24.92 3.62
CA THR A 86 5.70 -24.98 3.98
C THR A 86 5.24 -23.64 4.54
N GLY A 87 4.35 -22.98 3.82
CA GLY A 87 3.70 -21.75 4.24
C GLY A 87 4.25 -20.45 3.66
N MET A 88 5.05 -20.52 2.61
CA MET A 88 5.35 -19.35 1.78
C MET A 88 4.19 -19.07 0.79
N PRO A 89 3.87 -17.80 0.52
CA PRO A 89 2.93 -17.45 -0.55
C PRO A 89 3.56 -17.75 -1.92
N LEU A 90 2.70 -18.02 -2.91
CA LEU A 90 3.11 -18.46 -4.26
C LEU A 90 2.83 -17.38 -5.30
N TRP A 91 3.80 -17.13 -6.18
CA TRP A 91 3.63 -16.33 -7.39
C TRP A 91 3.82 -17.21 -8.61
N LEU A 92 2.74 -17.44 -9.36
CA LEU A 92 2.71 -18.36 -10.50
C LEU A 92 2.58 -17.55 -11.78
N ASP A 93 3.67 -17.46 -12.55
CA ASP A 93 3.68 -16.87 -13.87
C ASP A 93 3.04 -17.83 -14.89
N LEU A 94 1.85 -17.50 -15.37
CA LEU A 94 1.15 -18.22 -16.45
C LEU A 94 1.18 -17.43 -17.77
N ASP A 95 1.68 -16.19 -17.75
CA ASP A 95 1.75 -15.24 -18.87
C ASP A 95 2.89 -15.49 -19.87
N GLY A 96 3.68 -16.56 -19.68
CA GLY A 96 4.70 -17.00 -20.62
C GLY A 96 4.14 -17.23 -22.03
N HIS A 97 4.91 -16.81 -23.04
CA HIS A 97 4.66 -17.02 -24.47
C HIS A 97 3.21 -16.67 -24.91
N PRO A 98 2.83 -15.38 -24.85
CA PRO A 98 1.50 -14.94 -25.30
C PRO A 98 1.26 -15.27 -26.77
N GLY A 99 0.04 -15.70 -27.11
CA GLY A 99 -0.35 -16.10 -28.47
C GLY A 99 0.16 -17.48 -28.94
N SER A 100 0.89 -18.23 -28.12
CA SER A 100 1.31 -19.60 -28.44
C SER A 100 0.22 -20.61 -28.08
N ALA A 101 -0.32 -21.32 -29.07
CA ALA A 101 -1.43 -22.27 -28.90
C ALA A 101 -1.18 -23.34 -27.82
N ASP A 102 0.04 -23.86 -27.72
CA ASP A 102 0.42 -24.86 -26.71
C ASP A 102 0.39 -24.29 -25.29
N TRP A 103 0.83 -23.03 -25.13
CA TRP A 103 0.79 -22.33 -23.85
C TRP A 103 -0.63 -21.90 -23.49
N ASP A 104 -1.43 -21.47 -24.46
CA ASP A 104 -2.86 -21.23 -24.30
C ASP A 104 -3.60 -22.50 -23.85
N GLN A 105 -3.29 -23.66 -24.44
CA GLN A 105 -3.85 -24.95 -24.01
C GLN A 105 -3.41 -25.30 -22.58
N ALA A 106 -2.14 -25.12 -22.24
CA ALA A 106 -1.63 -25.39 -20.90
C ALA A 106 -2.23 -24.46 -19.83
N ARG A 107 -2.47 -23.17 -20.14
CA ARG A 107 -3.18 -22.23 -19.26
C ARG A 107 -4.62 -22.67 -19.01
N ARG A 108 -5.36 -23.06 -20.05
CA ARG A 108 -6.73 -23.62 -19.92
C ARG A 108 -6.74 -24.87 -19.07
N GLU A 109 -5.85 -25.83 -19.34
CA GLU A 109 -5.76 -27.07 -18.56
C GLU A 109 -5.42 -26.81 -17.08
N PHE A 110 -4.46 -25.93 -16.81
CA PHE A 110 -4.10 -25.52 -15.45
C PHE A 110 -5.30 -24.92 -14.70
N LEU A 111 -6.00 -23.96 -15.31
CA LEU A 111 -7.14 -23.29 -14.68
C LEU A 111 -8.33 -24.24 -14.46
N HIS A 112 -8.65 -25.11 -15.42
CA HIS A 112 -9.69 -26.13 -15.25
C HIS A 112 -9.36 -27.07 -14.08
N ARG A 113 -8.15 -27.66 -14.05
CA ARG A 113 -7.74 -28.58 -12.97
C ARG A 113 -7.65 -27.89 -11.61
N LEU A 114 -7.28 -26.61 -11.56
CA LEU A 114 -7.29 -25.83 -10.31
C LEU A 114 -8.72 -25.55 -9.84
N ASN A 115 -9.64 -25.27 -10.76
CA ASN A 115 -11.07 -25.08 -10.47
C ASN A 115 -11.73 -26.37 -9.95
N GLU A 116 -11.47 -27.52 -10.57
CA GLU A 116 -11.88 -28.85 -10.07
C GLU A 116 -11.41 -29.11 -8.62
N ARG A 117 -10.28 -28.51 -8.24
CA ARG A 117 -9.65 -28.66 -6.92
C ARG A 117 -9.86 -27.47 -6.00
N ARG A 118 -10.78 -26.55 -6.32
CA ARG A 118 -11.07 -25.34 -5.52
C ARG A 118 -11.35 -25.60 -4.04
N ALA A 119 -11.98 -26.74 -3.72
CA ALA A 119 -12.35 -27.10 -2.35
C ALA A 119 -11.13 -27.57 -1.54
N THR A 120 -10.17 -28.24 -2.19
CA THR A 120 -8.85 -28.56 -1.65
C THR A 120 -8.06 -27.25 -1.49
N LEU A 121 -8.00 -26.42 -2.53
CA LEU A 121 -7.35 -25.11 -2.53
C LEU A 121 -7.81 -24.24 -1.34
N ALA A 122 -9.12 -24.03 -1.18
CA ALA A 122 -9.67 -23.17 -0.13
C ALA A 122 -9.65 -23.77 1.29
N ARG A 123 -9.35 -25.07 1.46
CA ARG A 123 -9.32 -25.75 2.78
C ARG A 123 -7.93 -26.20 3.23
N GLU A 124 -7.02 -26.47 2.29
CA GLU A 124 -5.67 -26.98 2.55
C GLU A 124 -4.58 -25.92 2.33
N HIS A 125 -4.85 -24.84 1.58
CA HIS A 125 -3.99 -23.65 1.62
C HIS A 125 -4.43 -22.67 2.71
N THR A 126 -3.44 -22.15 3.42
CA THR A 126 -3.58 -21.03 4.38
C THR A 126 -2.64 -19.88 4.02
N HIS A 127 -2.36 -19.71 2.71
CA HIS A 127 -1.38 -18.75 2.18
C HIS A 127 -1.83 -18.22 0.82
N THR A 128 -1.35 -17.02 0.46
CA THR A 128 -1.73 -16.38 -0.81
C THR A 128 -1.12 -17.07 -2.03
N VAL A 129 -1.96 -17.34 -3.03
CA VAL A 129 -1.58 -17.76 -4.39
C VAL A 129 -1.91 -16.63 -5.36
N VAL A 130 -0.88 -16.10 -6.03
CA VAL A 130 -1.00 -15.12 -7.10
C VAL A 130 -0.86 -15.82 -8.45
N LEU A 131 -1.85 -15.67 -9.33
CA LEU A 131 -1.84 -16.16 -10.70
C LEU A 131 -1.64 -14.99 -11.66
N ALA A 132 -0.47 -14.89 -12.28
CA ALA A 132 -0.16 -13.85 -13.26
C ALA A 132 -0.47 -14.35 -14.69
N LEU A 133 -1.39 -13.68 -15.38
CA LEU A 133 -1.90 -14.04 -16.70
C LEU A 133 -1.76 -12.87 -17.70
N PRO A 134 -1.81 -13.12 -19.02
CA PRO A 134 -1.89 -12.05 -20.01
C PRO A 134 -3.16 -11.20 -19.83
N LEU A 135 -3.13 -9.92 -20.18
CA LEU A 135 -4.27 -9.01 -19.97
C LEU A 135 -5.53 -9.45 -20.74
N ASP A 136 -5.34 -9.92 -21.97
CA ASP A 136 -6.38 -10.41 -22.88
C ASP A 136 -6.99 -11.75 -22.44
N TRP A 137 -6.48 -12.38 -21.39
CA TRP A 137 -6.99 -13.64 -20.82
C TRP A 137 -8.09 -13.48 -19.76
N THR A 138 -8.48 -12.24 -19.43
CA THR A 138 -9.48 -11.95 -18.38
C THR A 138 -10.78 -12.75 -18.55
N LYS A 139 -11.29 -12.87 -19.79
CA LYS A 139 -12.54 -13.58 -20.09
C LYS A 139 -12.35 -15.10 -20.10
N GLN A 140 -11.31 -15.57 -20.78
CA GLN A 140 -10.97 -16.98 -20.99
C GLN A 140 -10.63 -17.66 -19.66
N ALA A 141 -10.00 -16.93 -18.74
CA ALA A 141 -9.71 -17.43 -17.40
C ALA A 141 -10.99 -17.57 -16.55
N ALA A 142 -11.93 -16.63 -16.68
CA ALA A 142 -13.25 -16.72 -16.03
C ALA A 142 -14.11 -17.87 -16.60
N GLU A 143 -14.04 -18.11 -17.91
CA GLU A 143 -14.73 -19.22 -18.58
C GLU A 143 -14.10 -20.59 -18.23
N ALA A 144 -12.77 -20.66 -18.07
CA ALA A 144 -12.07 -21.89 -17.69
C ALA A 144 -12.22 -22.24 -16.20
N ALA A 145 -12.38 -21.24 -15.32
CA ALA A 145 -12.39 -21.43 -13.88
C ALA A 145 -13.46 -20.57 -13.15
N PRO A 146 -14.75 -20.74 -13.45
CA PRO A 146 -15.81 -19.87 -12.95
C PRO A 146 -15.97 -19.91 -11.43
N ASP A 147 -15.67 -21.03 -10.76
CA ASP A 147 -15.80 -21.12 -9.31
C ASP A 147 -14.62 -20.44 -8.59
N LEU A 148 -13.44 -20.39 -9.20
CA LEU A 148 -12.31 -19.61 -8.67
C LEU A 148 -12.65 -18.12 -8.59
N TRP A 149 -13.60 -17.64 -9.42
CA TRP A 149 -14.07 -16.26 -9.37
C TRP A 149 -14.93 -15.97 -8.14
N THR A 150 -15.53 -16.99 -7.51
CA THR A 150 -16.30 -16.83 -6.26
C THR A 150 -15.39 -16.68 -5.03
N ILE A 151 -14.19 -17.26 -5.05
CA ILE A 151 -13.26 -17.31 -3.90
C ILE A 151 -12.05 -16.37 -4.04
N ARG A 152 -11.93 -15.63 -5.15
CA ARG A 152 -10.80 -14.72 -5.39
C ARG A 152 -10.93 -13.42 -4.59
N GLN A 153 -9.76 -12.90 -4.21
CA GLN A 153 -9.57 -11.51 -3.83
C GLN A 153 -9.70 -10.59 -5.07
N PRO A 154 -9.81 -9.26 -4.90
CA PRO A 154 -9.90 -8.31 -6.01
C PRO A 154 -8.82 -8.55 -7.08
N SER A 155 -9.26 -8.74 -8.33
CA SER A 155 -8.35 -8.94 -9.47
C SER A 155 -7.59 -7.67 -9.80
N VAL A 156 -6.30 -7.83 -10.06
CA VAL A 156 -5.34 -6.76 -10.34
C VAL A 156 -5.17 -6.65 -11.86
N TYR A 157 -5.32 -5.45 -12.41
CA TYR A 157 -5.19 -5.19 -13.84
C TYR A 157 -4.04 -4.23 -14.12
N LEU A 158 -3.10 -4.66 -14.96
CA LEU A 158 -1.88 -3.93 -15.30
C LEU A 158 -1.81 -3.69 -16.82
N ASP A 159 -2.61 -2.73 -17.26
CA ASP A 159 -2.63 -2.26 -18.65
C ASP A 159 -1.73 -1.04 -18.84
N THR A 160 -0.50 -1.28 -19.30
CA THR A 160 0.43 -0.22 -19.70
C THR A 160 0.32 0.13 -21.17
N GLN A 161 -0.27 -0.73 -22.01
CA GLN A 161 -0.33 -0.55 -23.46
C GLN A 161 -1.49 0.37 -23.88
N SER A 162 -2.73 0.10 -23.43
CA SER A 162 -3.87 1.00 -23.68
C SER A 162 -3.65 2.34 -23.00
N HIS A 163 -2.99 2.33 -21.85
CA HIS A 163 -2.55 3.55 -21.19
C HIS A 163 -1.57 4.35 -22.07
N ALA A 164 -0.49 3.74 -22.56
CA ALA A 164 0.47 4.40 -23.45
C ALA A 164 -0.15 4.89 -24.77
N GLN A 165 -1.12 4.15 -25.33
CA GLN A 165 -1.87 4.56 -26.52
C GLN A 165 -2.77 5.77 -26.23
N ALA A 166 -3.43 5.82 -25.06
CA ALA A 166 -4.18 6.99 -24.61
C ALA A 166 -3.29 8.23 -24.39
N LEU A 167 -1.95 8.07 -24.32
CA LEU A 167 -1.02 9.21 -24.25
C LEU A 167 -0.55 9.70 -25.62
N GLN A 168 -0.89 9.03 -26.73
CA GLN A 168 -0.49 9.50 -28.04
C GLN A 168 -1.45 10.59 -28.53
N PRO A 169 -1.01 11.85 -28.69
CA PRO A 169 -1.83 12.84 -29.35
C PRO A 169 -2.00 12.47 -30.82
N PHE A 170 -3.22 12.64 -31.36
CA PHE A 170 -3.53 12.47 -32.79
C PHE A 170 -2.40 13.01 -33.68
N ALA A 171 -1.77 12.11 -34.42
CA ALA A 171 -0.66 12.44 -35.31
C ALA A 171 -1.14 13.38 -36.42
N ARG A 172 -0.64 14.62 -36.42
CA ARG A 172 -0.52 15.37 -37.67
C ARG A 172 0.64 14.75 -38.46
N THR A 173 0.47 14.68 -39.78
CA THR A 173 1.45 14.12 -40.71
C THR A 173 2.84 14.74 -40.55
N PRO A 174 3.91 13.93 -40.68
CA PRO A 174 5.26 14.40 -40.44
C PRO A 174 5.78 15.21 -41.63
N ASP A 175 6.39 16.35 -41.35
CA ASP A 175 7.37 16.97 -42.24
C ASP A 175 8.71 17.00 -41.50
N ALA A 176 9.74 16.44 -42.11
CA ALA A 176 10.94 15.99 -41.42
C ALA A 176 12.10 16.98 -41.55
N ARG A 177 12.84 17.21 -40.46
CA ARG A 177 14.26 17.62 -40.48
C ARG A 177 14.99 17.23 -39.18
N PRO A 178 16.23 16.69 -39.23
CA PRO A 178 16.90 16.12 -38.06
C PRO A 178 18.06 16.98 -37.51
N VAL A 179 18.06 17.27 -36.20
CA VAL A 179 19.17 17.83 -35.40
C VAL A 179 18.88 17.49 -33.93
N ALA A 180 19.78 17.08 -33.04
CA ALA A 180 21.07 16.39 -33.13
C ALA A 180 21.32 15.64 -31.80
N GLN A 181 22.27 14.70 -31.74
CA GLN A 181 22.67 14.06 -30.48
C GLN A 181 23.62 14.96 -29.67
N GLU A 182 23.16 15.46 -28.52
CA GLU A 182 24.02 16.12 -27.54
C GLU A 182 24.07 15.34 -26.21
N ARG A 183 25.06 14.44 -26.19
CA ARG A 183 26.00 14.12 -25.10
C ARG A 183 25.57 14.48 -23.67
N THR A 184 25.43 13.44 -22.84
CA THR A 184 25.62 13.53 -21.39
C THR A 184 26.98 14.13 -21.04
N PRO A 185 27.04 15.09 -20.10
CA PRO A 185 28.23 15.35 -19.30
C PRO A 185 28.14 14.62 -17.96
N GLU A 186 29.10 13.75 -17.68
CA GLU A 186 29.46 13.47 -16.28
C GLU A 186 30.16 14.72 -15.73
N HIS A 187 29.80 15.16 -14.53
CA HIS A 187 30.80 15.62 -13.55
C HIS A 187 30.22 15.74 -12.14
N THR A 188 30.97 15.17 -11.21
CA THR A 188 30.88 15.22 -9.76
C THR A 188 30.52 16.58 -9.14
N ALA A 189 29.44 16.61 -8.38
CA ALA A 189 29.25 17.45 -7.19
C ALA A 189 28.45 16.64 -6.15
N ALA A 190 28.57 16.97 -4.86
CA ALA A 190 27.84 16.28 -3.79
C ALA A 190 26.35 16.68 -3.81
N SER A 191 25.57 16.07 -4.71
CA SER A 191 24.13 16.28 -4.82
C SER A 191 23.41 15.55 -3.69
N THR A 192 22.82 16.32 -2.77
CA THR A 192 21.85 15.82 -1.78
C THR A 192 20.59 15.38 -2.51
N HIS A 193 20.57 14.14 -3.00
CA HIS A 193 19.41 13.60 -3.71
C HIS A 193 18.22 13.50 -2.76
N LEU A 194 17.12 14.18 -3.11
CA LEU A 194 15.87 14.06 -2.36
C LEU A 194 15.37 12.61 -2.36
N PRO A 195 14.83 12.10 -1.24
CA PRO A 195 14.33 10.74 -1.17
C PRO A 195 13.24 10.46 -2.21
N ALA A 196 13.19 9.23 -2.72
CA ALA A 196 12.22 8.86 -3.75
C ALA A 196 10.75 9.09 -3.32
N ALA A 197 10.44 9.01 -2.01
CA ALA A 197 9.10 9.35 -1.49
C ALA A 197 8.78 10.84 -1.62
N VAL A 198 9.73 11.72 -1.33
CA VAL A 198 9.61 13.18 -1.52
C VAL A 198 9.39 13.52 -2.99
N LEU A 199 10.16 12.91 -3.90
CA LEU A 199 10.01 13.10 -5.33
C LEU A 199 8.64 12.63 -5.85
N ARG A 200 8.12 11.49 -5.35
CA ARG A 200 6.75 11.03 -5.65
C ARG A 200 5.69 12.01 -5.18
N TRP A 201 5.80 12.52 -3.95
CA TRP A 201 4.87 13.50 -3.40
C TRP A 201 4.90 14.83 -4.16
N GLN A 202 6.09 15.33 -4.54
CA GLN A 202 6.24 16.52 -5.38
C GLN A 202 5.55 16.33 -6.74
N ALA A 203 5.82 15.21 -7.44
CA ALA A 203 5.16 14.89 -8.70
C ALA A 203 3.63 14.74 -8.56
N SER A 204 3.14 14.20 -7.43
CA SER A 204 1.71 14.13 -7.13
C SER A 204 1.08 15.52 -7.10
N LYS A 205 1.71 16.51 -6.45
CA LYS A 205 1.23 17.90 -6.41
C LYS A 205 1.17 18.54 -7.80
N GLU A 206 2.21 18.35 -8.61
CA GLU A 206 2.31 18.95 -9.95
C GLU A 206 1.31 18.36 -10.95
N SER A 207 0.90 17.10 -10.76
CA SER A 207 -0.02 16.40 -11.66
C SER A 207 -1.46 16.94 -11.67
N GLY A 208 -1.84 17.76 -10.69
CA GLY A 208 -3.17 18.38 -10.60
C GLY A 208 -4.34 17.40 -10.38
N GLN A 209 -4.06 16.17 -9.98
CA GLN A 209 -5.08 15.17 -9.67
C GLN A 209 -5.78 15.45 -8.32
N ALA A 210 -6.97 14.89 -8.13
CA ALA A 210 -7.80 15.12 -6.94
C ALA A 210 -7.16 14.52 -5.67
N GLU A 211 -7.28 15.25 -4.56
CA GLU A 211 -6.75 14.95 -3.21
C GLU A 211 -5.28 14.53 -3.15
N LEU A 212 -4.45 15.36 -2.51
CA LEU A 212 -3.09 14.99 -2.12
C LEU A 212 -3.13 13.67 -1.33
N SER A 213 -2.49 12.62 -1.85
CA SER A 213 -2.41 11.32 -1.18
C SER A 213 -1.72 11.49 0.18
N LEU A 214 -2.50 11.37 1.27
CA LEU A 214 -1.97 11.49 2.64
C LEU A 214 -0.89 10.45 2.90
N TRP A 215 -1.01 9.26 2.32
CA TRP A 215 0.00 8.21 2.42
C TRP A 215 1.33 8.66 1.80
N ASP A 216 1.31 9.22 0.58
CA ASP A 216 2.54 9.70 -0.06
C ASP A 216 3.13 10.91 0.66
N ALA A 217 2.29 11.77 1.26
CA ALA A 217 2.73 12.86 2.13
C ALA A 217 3.40 12.37 3.41
N THR A 218 2.80 11.41 4.13
CA THR A 218 3.39 10.81 5.33
C THR A 218 4.71 10.11 5.00
N GLN A 219 4.77 9.29 3.95
CA GLN A 219 6.03 8.66 3.53
C GLN A 219 7.08 9.68 3.07
N ALA A 220 6.68 10.81 2.48
CA ALA A 220 7.60 11.88 2.11
C ALA A 220 8.15 12.62 3.34
N SER A 221 7.29 12.98 4.32
CA SER A 221 7.73 13.56 5.60
C SER A 221 8.67 12.61 6.35
N GLU A 222 8.33 11.32 6.44
CA GLU A 222 9.17 10.32 7.12
C GLU A 222 10.52 10.16 6.43
N ALA A 223 10.55 9.99 5.11
CA ALA A 223 11.78 9.81 4.36
C ALA A 223 12.67 11.08 4.38
N ALA A 224 12.05 12.27 4.40
CA ALA A 224 12.75 13.53 4.60
C ALA A 224 13.42 13.58 5.98
N LEU A 225 12.71 13.25 7.07
CA LEU A 225 13.30 13.15 8.42
C LEU A 225 14.43 12.12 8.50
N ALA A 226 14.21 10.91 7.96
CA ALA A 226 15.21 9.85 7.95
C ALA A 226 16.50 10.25 7.19
N SER A 227 16.36 11.13 6.19
CA SER A 227 17.46 11.64 5.38
C SER A 227 18.00 12.99 5.86
N GLY A 228 17.65 13.44 7.08
CA GLY A 228 18.11 14.71 7.66
C GLY A 228 17.51 15.99 7.06
N HIS A 229 16.52 15.87 6.17
CA HIS A 229 15.83 17.00 5.53
C HIS A 229 14.68 17.51 6.44
N SER A 230 15.02 17.89 7.67
CA SER A 230 14.09 18.25 8.73
C SER A 230 13.06 19.32 8.35
N GLU A 231 13.49 20.42 7.74
CA GLU A 231 12.59 21.52 7.38
C GLU A 231 11.67 21.15 6.20
N LEU A 232 12.13 20.29 5.29
CA LEU A 232 11.30 19.77 4.21
C LEU A 232 10.22 18.82 4.73
N ALA A 233 10.53 17.98 5.72
CA ALA A 233 9.54 17.12 6.35
C ALA A 233 8.43 17.91 7.05
N TRP A 234 8.81 19.01 7.72
CA TRP A 234 7.91 19.97 8.33
C TRP A 234 7.01 20.64 7.28
N GLN A 235 7.60 21.16 6.20
CA GLN A 235 6.86 21.75 5.09
C GLN A 235 5.84 20.77 4.48
N ILE A 236 6.24 19.53 4.20
CA ILE A 236 5.35 18.48 3.65
C ILE A 236 4.13 18.27 4.56
N ALA A 237 4.35 18.17 5.87
CA ALA A 237 3.27 17.96 6.83
C ALA A 237 2.32 19.17 6.91
N GLN A 238 2.85 20.40 6.94
CA GLN A 238 2.05 21.63 6.94
C GLN A 238 1.21 21.79 5.67
N GLU A 239 1.80 21.57 4.49
CA GLU A 239 1.08 21.63 3.21
C GLU A 239 -0.05 20.60 3.13
N THR A 240 0.15 19.42 3.72
CA THR A 240 -0.84 18.33 3.71
C THR A 240 -2.03 18.63 4.62
N VAL A 241 -1.79 19.24 5.79
CA VAL A 241 -2.86 19.77 6.66
C VAL A 241 -3.65 20.87 5.94
N GLU A 242 -2.98 21.81 5.30
CA GLU A 242 -3.63 22.93 4.62
C GLU A 242 -4.43 22.49 3.38
N HIS A 243 -3.95 21.47 2.66
CA HIS A 243 -4.71 20.83 1.60
C HIS A 243 -5.99 20.16 2.15
N ALA A 244 -5.90 19.40 3.24
CA ALA A 244 -7.05 18.73 3.83
C ALA A 244 -8.11 19.73 4.36
N ARG A 245 -7.69 20.88 4.89
CA ARG A 245 -8.59 22.02 5.21
C ARG A 245 -9.26 22.56 3.95
N THR A 246 -8.47 22.86 2.91
CA THR A 246 -8.96 23.37 1.62
C THR A 246 -10.00 22.43 0.98
N VAL A 247 -9.87 21.10 1.16
CA VAL A 247 -10.87 20.13 0.69
C VAL A 247 -12.16 20.23 1.50
N ILE A 248 -12.09 20.35 2.83
CA ILE A 248 -13.28 20.56 3.69
C ILE A 248 -13.99 21.87 3.34
N ASP A 249 -13.25 22.97 3.12
CA ASP A 249 -13.84 24.27 2.79
C ASP A 249 -14.54 24.28 1.43
N LYS A 250 -14.02 23.51 0.45
CA LYS A 250 -14.58 23.41 -0.91
C LYS A 250 -15.67 22.35 -1.07
N SER A 251 -15.61 21.26 -0.32
CA SER A 251 -16.44 20.06 -0.53
C SER A 251 -17.22 19.63 0.72
N GLY A 252 -17.14 20.40 1.80
CA GLY A 252 -17.87 20.18 3.05
C GLY A 252 -17.21 19.16 3.98
N LYS A 253 -17.67 19.15 5.24
CA LYS A 253 -17.32 18.10 6.21
C LYS A 253 -17.97 16.77 5.78
N THR A 254 -17.15 15.73 5.63
CA THR A 254 -17.58 14.34 5.45
C THR A 254 -16.78 13.45 6.40
N PRO A 255 -17.21 12.21 6.71
CA PRO A 255 -16.45 11.30 7.56
C PRO A 255 -15.03 11.07 7.03
N LYS A 256 -14.91 10.97 5.71
CA LYS A 256 -13.64 10.78 5.01
C LYS A 256 -12.74 11.99 5.18
N HIS A 257 -13.22 13.20 4.88
CA HIS A 257 -12.42 14.43 4.93
C HIS A 257 -11.97 14.79 6.36
N LEU A 258 -12.84 14.58 7.36
CA LEU A 258 -12.49 14.81 8.77
C LEU A 258 -11.39 13.84 9.23
N ARG A 259 -11.48 12.56 8.86
CA ARG A 259 -10.43 11.58 9.14
C ARG A 259 -9.14 11.85 8.37
N ASP A 260 -9.22 12.35 7.12
CA ASP A 260 -8.04 12.84 6.39
C ASP A 260 -7.36 13.99 7.16
N LEU A 261 -8.10 15.05 7.51
CA LEU A 261 -7.52 16.17 8.25
C LEU A 261 -6.94 15.75 9.61
N ALA A 262 -7.61 14.85 10.34
CA ALA A 262 -7.10 14.31 11.60
C ALA A 262 -5.81 13.49 11.42
N ALA A 263 -5.73 12.65 10.38
CA ALA A 263 -4.51 11.90 10.05
C ALA A 263 -3.36 12.83 9.65
N SER A 264 -3.63 13.88 8.86
CA SER A 264 -2.64 14.92 8.52
C SER A 264 -2.13 15.65 9.76
N MET A 265 -3.01 15.94 10.73
CA MET A 265 -2.65 16.56 12.00
C MET A 265 -1.79 15.63 12.88
N ASN A 266 -2.09 14.32 12.93
CA ASN A 266 -1.21 13.36 13.62
C ASN A 266 0.19 13.35 12.98
N ASN A 267 0.29 13.27 11.65
CA ASN A 267 1.57 13.32 10.93
C ASN A 267 2.34 14.63 11.22
N LEU A 268 1.67 15.77 11.26
CA LEU A 268 2.28 17.04 11.66
C LEU A 268 2.82 17.01 13.10
N GLY A 269 2.08 16.39 14.01
CA GLY A 269 2.50 16.20 15.40
C GLY A 269 3.72 15.28 15.55
N ASP A 270 3.75 14.16 14.81
CA ASP A 270 4.88 13.22 14.83
C ASP A 270 6.15 13.86 14.24
N VAL A 271 6.01 14.65 13.17
CA VAL A 271 7.11 15.45 12.61
C VAL A 271 7.58 16.49 13.64
N ALA A 272 6.67 17.23 14.28
CA ALA A 272 7.00 18.19 15.33
C ALA A 272 7.77 17.54 16.50
N GLN A 273 7.30 16.41 17.03
CA GLN A 273 7.99 15.64 18.06
C GLN A 273 9.41 15.24 17.63
N ARG A 274 9.57 14.69 16.42
CA ARG A 274 10.89 14.29 15.89
C ARG A 274 11.84 15.46 15.67
N LEU A 275 11.33 16.69 15.58
CA LEU A 275 12.09 17.94 15.53
C LEU A 275 12.29 18.60 16.91
N GLY A 276 11.76 18.04 17.99
CA GLY A 276 11.79 18.62 19.33
C GLY A 276 10.85 19.81 19.54
N ARG A 277 9.93 20.05 18.61
CA ARG A 277 8.93 21.13 18.63
C ARG A 277 7.68 20.66 19.40
N LEU A 278 7.81 20.50 20.72
CA LEU A 278 6.82 19.81 21.55
C LEU A 278 5.49 20.59 21.66
N GLU A 279 5.56 21.92 21.71
CA GLU A 279 4.38 22.80 21.74
C GLU A 279 3.56 22.68 20.45
N GLU A 280 4.20 22.70 19.27
CA GLU A 280 3.53 22.47 17.99
C GLU A 280 2.99 21.04 17.87
N ALA A 281 3.69 20.04 18.41
CA ALA A 281 3.21 18.67 18.46
C ALA A 281 1.92 18.55 19.29
N GLN A 282 1.92 19.14 20.48
CA GLN A 282 0.77 19.17 21.38
C GLN A 282 -0.45 19.81 20.70
N GLN A 283 -0.25 20.94 20.01
CA GLN A 283 -1.31 21.64 19.26
C GLN A 283 -1.86 20.79 18.10
N ALA A 284 -0.98 20.11 17.36
CA ALA A 284 -1.37 19.25 16.24
C ALA A 284 -2.18 18.03 16.72
N PHE A 285 -1.70 17.29 17.73
CA PHE A 285 -2.43 16.14 18.28
C PHE A 285 -3.73 16.54 18.99
N ALA A 286 -3.76 17.70 19.68
CA ALA A 286 -5.01 18.22 20.24
C ALA A 286 -6.05 18.53 19.14
N SER A 287 -5.61 19.09 18.02
CA SER A 287 -6.46 19.33 16.84
C SER A 287 -6.97 18.02 16.23
N ALA A 288 -6.11 16.99 16.10
CA ALA A 288 -6.50 15.67 15.63
C ALA A 288 -7.55 15.01 16.55
N VAL A 289 -7.36 15.11 17.87
CA VAL A 289 -8.34 14.64 18.87
C VAL A 289 -9.67 15.37 18.74
N GLN A 290 -9.67 16.69 18.55
CA GLN A 290 -10.90 17.46 18.34
C GLN A 290 -11.65 17.00 17.08
N LEU A 291 -10.94 16.87 15.95
CA LEU A 291 -11.52 16.39 14.69
C LEU A 291 -12.07 14.96 14.78
N ALA A 292 -11.43 14.10 15.58
CA ALA A 292 -11.92 12.75 15.84
C ALA A 292 -13.17 12.76 16.75
N ASN A 293 -13.30 13.71 17.69
CA ASN A 293 -14.53 13.90 18.45
C ASN A 293 -15.67 14.44 17.55
N ASP A 294 -15.41 15.46 16.72
CA ASP A 294 -16.35 15.97 15.70
C ASP A 294 -16.90 14.82 14.83
N LEU A 295 -16.02 13.89 14.45
CA LEU A 295 -16.33 12.70 13.65
C LEU A 295 -17.22 11.70 14.40
N VAL A 296 -16.95 11.44 15.68
CA VAL A 296 -17.79 10.58 16.54
C VAL A 296 -19.16 11.22 16.83
N GLU A 297 -19.20 12.53 17.09
CA GLU A 297 -20.45 13.26 17.36
C GLU A 297 -21.35 13.33 16.12
N SER A 298 -20.77 13.63 14.96
CA SER A 298 -21.53 13.84 13.71
C SER A 298 -21.94 12.55 13.01
N TYR A 299 -21.18 11.45 13.19
CA TYR A 299 -21.35 10.21 12.42
C TYR A 299 -21.31 8.91 13.26
N GLY A 300 -21.23 9.02 14.58
CA GLY A 300 -21.26 7.89 15.52
C GLY A 300 -19.91 7.20 15.73
N GLU A 301 -19.89 6.27 16.69
CA GLU A 301 -18.72 5.46 17.08
C GLU A 301 -18.34 4.39 16.02
N THR A 302 -18.04 4.82 14.80
CA THR A 302 -17.50 3.92 13.76
C THR A 302 -16.08 3.47 14.10
N ALA A 303 -15.67 2.29 13.63
CA ALA A 303 -14.30 1.79 13.84
C ALA A 303 -13.23 2.80 13.39
N MET A 304 -13.43 3.46 12.24
CA MET A 304 -12.57 4.53 11.71
C MET A 304 -12.49 5.75 12.66
N ALA A 305 -13.61 6.16 13.25
CA ALA A 305 -13.65 7.30 14.16
C ALA A 305 -12.96 6.99 15.50
N LEU A 306 -13.22 5.80 16.06
CA LEU A 306 -12.58 5.33 17.29
C LEU A 306 -11.07 5.11 17.09
N ASP A 307 -10.64 4.57 15.95
CA ASP A 307 -9.22 4.40 15.56
C ASP A 307 -8.50 5.76 15.53
N THR A 308 -9.05 6.73 14.79
CA THR A 308 -8.52 8.10 14.69
C THR A 308 -8.41 8.77 16.06
N LEU A 309 -9.43 8.61 16.92
CA LEU A 309 -9.45 9.17 18.27
C LEU A 309 -8.42 8.49 19.18
N ALA A 310 -8.27 7.16 19.09
CA ALA A 310 -7.34 6.39 19.91
C ALA A 310 -5.89 6.80 19.66
N TYR A 311 -5.48 6.90 18.39
CA TYR A 311 -4.15 7.40 18.04
C TYR A 311 -3.98 8.85 18.51
N GLY A 312 -4.86 9.79 18.14
CA GLY A 312 -4.72 11.19 18.57
C GLY A 312 -4.57 11.35 20.10
N LYS A 313 -5.33 10.57 20.89
CA LYS A 313 -5.23 10.54 22.35
C LYS A 313 -3.89 9.95 22.83
N MET A 314 -3.39 8.89 22.19
CA MET A 314 -2.10 8.28 22.53
C MET A 314 -0.94 9.25 22.30
N HIS A 315 -0.84 9.84 21.11
CA HIS A 315 0.25 10.74 20.75
C HIS A 315 0.21 12.05 21.57
N LEU A 316 -0.97 12.60 21.87
CA LEU A 316 -1.11 13.74 22.78
C LEU A 316 -0.64 13.39 24.19
N GLY A 317 -1.01 12.21 24.71
CA GLY A 317 -0.52 11.73 26.02
C GLY A 317 1.00 11.60 26.07
N PHE A 318 1.62 11.00 25.06
CA PHE A 318 3.08 10.89 24.97
C PHE A 318 3.78 12.25 24.85
N THR A 319 3.18 13.22 24.15
CA THR A 319 3.73 14.58 24.03
C THR A 319 3.71 15.31 25.37
N LEU A 320 2.58 15.26 26.08
CA LEU A 320 2.44 15.86 27.41
C LEU A 320 3.44 15.24 28.42
N GLU A 321 3.70 13.93 28.34
CA GLU A 321 4.78 13.30 29.14
C GLU A 321 6.17 13.81 28.80
N GLN A 322 6.49 14.01 27.51
CA GLN A 322 7.78 14.58 27.07
C GLN A 322 7.97 16.02 27.57
N GLN A 323 6.87 16.78 27.72
CA GLN A 323 6.85 18.12 28.34
C GLN A 323 6.87 18.09 29.88
N GLY A 324 6.84 16.91 30.52
CA GLY A 324 6.78 16.75 31.97
C GLY A 324 5.37 16.91 32.59
N LEU A 325 4.34 17.10 31.77
CA LEU A 325 2.94 17.30 32.17
C LEU A 325 2.20 15.96 32.39
N ALA A 326 2.81 15.06 33.17
CA ALA A 326 2.30 13.69 33.36
C ALA A 326 0.87 13.62 33.93
N ALA A 327 0.47 14.59 34.76
CA ALA A 327 -0.89 14.69 35.28
C ALA A 327 -1.93 14.98 34.19
N GLU A 328 -1.58 15.78 33.18
CA GLU A 328 -2.42 16.08 32.03
C GLU A 328 -2.40 14.95 31.00
N ALA A 329 -1.26 14.26 30.84
CA ALA A 329 -1.13 13.10 29.95
C ALA A 329 -2.00 11.90 30.34
N GLN A 330 -2.14 11.63 31.64
CA GLN A 330 -2.80 10.44 32.18
C GLN A 330 -4.24 10.19 31.68
N PRO A 331 -5.17 11.17 31.66
CA PRO A 331 -6.50 10.97 31.09
C PRO A 331 -6.46 10.61 29.60
N HIS A 332 -5.55 11.21 28.82
CA HIS A 332 -5.40 10.91 27.39
C HIS A 332 -4.91 9.48 27.16
N ARG A 333 -3.88 9.02 27.89
CA ARG A 333 -3.41 7.62 27.84
C ARG A 333 -4.47 6.62 28.27
N THR A 334 -5.24 6.95 29.31
CA THR A 334 -6.32 6.08 29.81
C THR A 334 -7.44 5.92 28.79
N GLN A 335 -7.85 7.03 28.15
CA GLN A 335 -8.85 7.01 27.08
C GLN A 335 -8.35 6.26 25.84
N ALA A 336 -7.09 6.50 25.41
CA ALA A 336 -6.48 5.77 24.30
C ALA A 336 -6.44 4.26 24.55
N ARG A 337 -6.03 3.82 25.75
CA ARG A 337 -6.00 2.39 26.12
C ARG A 337 -7.38 1.75 26.04
N HIS A 338 -8.41 2.42 26.59
CA HIS A 338 -9.79 1.91 26.52
C HIS A 338 -10.30 1.82 25.08
N LEU A 339 -10.00 2.80 24.24
CA LEU A 339 -10.37 2.78 22.82
C LEU A 339 -9.65 1.66 22.07
N PHE A 340 -8.34 1.47 22.25
CA PHE A 340 -7.60 0.38 21.64
C PHE A 340 -8.01 -1.01 22.15
N GLN A 341 -8.42 -1.15 23.41
CA GLN A 341 -9.04 -2.39 23.92
C GLN A 341 -10.36 -2.68 23.21
N ARG A 342 -11.24 -1.67 23.03
CA ARG A 342 -12.49 -1.82 22.25
C ARG A 342 -12.21 -2.20 20.80
N LEU A 343 -11.22 -1.57 20.16
CA LEU A 343 -10.83 -1.83 18.78
C LEU A 343 -10.22 -3.23 18.61
N ALA A 344 -9.34 -3.66 19.51
CA ALA A 344 -8.79 -5.02 19.53
C ALA A 344 -9.88 -6.09 19.74
N LEU A 345 -10.90 -5.83 20.58
CA LEU A 345 -12.03 -6.75 20.74
C LEU A 345 -12.94 -6.81 19.49
N ALA A 346 -13.14 -5.68 18.81
CA ALA A 346 -13.94 -5.61 17.59
C ALA A 346 -13.20 -6.16 16.35
N MET A 347 -11.87 -6.08 16.34
CA MET A 347 -10.99 -6.47 15.23
C MET A 347 -9.78 -7.27 15.77
N PRO A 348 -9.99 -8.49 16.31
CA PRO A 348 -8.98 -9.27 17.05
C PRO A 348 -7.81 -9.77 16.20
N HIS A 349 -7.86 -9.56 14.88
CA HIS A 349 -6.77 -9.91 13.97
C HIS A 349 -5.94 -8.70 13.51
N ASP A 350 -6.31 -7.47 13.91
CA ASP A 350 -5.52 -6.27 13.63
C ASP A 350 -4.50 -6.00 14.75
N ARG A 351 -3.27 -6.50 14.53
CA ARG A 351 -2.14 -6.38 15.46
C ARG A 351 -1.67 -4.95 15.73
N ARG A 352 -2.17 -3.94 14.99
CA ARG A 352 -1.86 -2.53 15.29
C ARG A 352 -2.38 -2.15 16.67
N TYR A 353 -3.55 -2.67 17.07
CA TYR A 353 -4.15 -2.40 18.38
C TYR A 353 -3.38 -3.05 19.52
N GLU A 354 -2.94 -4.30 19.36
CA GLU A 354 -2.04 -4.97 20.31
C GLU A 354 -0.69 -4.23 20.46
N THR A 355 -0.22 -3.60 19.39
CA THR A 355 1.04 -2.85 19.37
C THR A 355 0.90 -1.49 20.06
N ALA A 356 -0.18 -0.76 19.78
CA ALA A 356 -0.50 0.50 20.46
C ALA A 356 -0.78 0.29 21.96
N LEU A 357 -1.43 -0.81 22.35
CA LEU A 357 -1.60 -1.17 23.77
C LEU A 357 -0.27 -1.43 24.47
N ARG A 358 0.64 -2.18 23.84
CA ARG A 358 2.01 -2.40 24.37
C ARG A 358 2.78 -1.07 24.51
N GLN A 359 2.65 -0.14 23.57
CA GLN A 359 3.26 1.20 23.69
C GLN A 359 2.63 2.01 24.84
N LEU A 360 1.32 1.91 25.06
CA LEU A 360 0.61 2.55 26.18
C LEU A 360 0.87 1.88 27.55
N GLU A 361 1.51 0.73 27.58
CA GLU A 361 1.96 0.01 28.78
C GLU A 361 3.48 0.16 29.01
N ALA A 362 4.24 0.49 27.97
CA ALA A 362 5.66 0.78 28.09
C ALA A 362 5.91 2.04 28.97
N PRO A 363 7.00 2.05 29.78
CA PRO A 363 7.29 3.18 30.65
C PRO A 363 7.66 4.43 29.83
N PRO A 364 7.34 5.65 30.32
CA PRO A 364 7.60 6.90 29.61
C PRO A 364 9.06 7.03 29.14
N GLY A 365 9.25 7.55 27.92
CA GLY A 365 10.57 7.60 27.26
C GLY A 365 10.96 6.32 26.51
N THR A 366 10.25 5.21 26.69
CA THR A 366 10.41 3.99 25.87
C THR A 366 9.66 4.12 24.55
N LEU A 367 10.00 5.14 23.76
CA LEU A 367 9.62 5.15 22.35
C LEU A 367 10.29 3.93 21.69
N VAL A 368 9.48 2.93 21.34
CA VAL A 368 9.92 1.86 20.46
C VAL A 368 10.25 2.52 19.14
N ARG A 369 11.54 2.81 18.95
CA ARG A 369 12.09 3.12 17.63
C ARG A 369 11.89 1.86 16.81
N ASP A 370 10.94 1.88 15.89
CA ASP A 370 10.96 0.97 14.74
C ASP A 370 12.19 1.34 13.92
N GLY A 371 13.32 0.78 14.36
CA GLY A 371 14.63 1.00 13.81
C GLY A 371 14.74 0.27 12.49
N SER A 372 14.78 1.03 11.41
CA SER A 372 15.35 0.61 10.14
C SER A 372 16.82 0.20 10.33
N ALA A 373 17.06 -1.08 10.63
CA ALA A 373 18.40 -1.66 10.75
C ALA A 373 18.40 -3.20 10.65
N SER A 374 18.22 -3.75 9.43
CA SER A 374 18.89 -4.93 8.83
C SER A 374 18.02 -5.60 7.77
#